data_AF-A0A3L8C156-F1
#
_entry.id   AF-A0A3L8C156-F1
#
_cell.length_a   1.000
_cell.length_b   1.000
_cell.length_c   1.000
_cell.angle_alpha   90.00
_cell.angle_beta   90.00
_cell.angle_gamma   90.00
#
_symmetry.space_group_name_H-M   'P 1'
#
loop_
_entity.id
_entity.type
_entity.pdbx_description
1 polymer ?
#
loop_
_entity_poly.entity_id
_entity_poly.type
_entity_poly.pdbx_seq_one_letter_code
_entity_poly.pdbx_strand_id
1 'polypeptide(L)'
;MRGRTLELAVGGFMLIGLLAIIFLALRVSGLSMNSSEETYRVVAKFENIGGLTVRAKVTMAGVTIGRVSNIYLDKEDFVGVVEMDIYKQFNNLSSDASA
;
A
#
# COMPACT_ATOMS: atom_id res chain seq x y z
N MET A 1 49.42 -14.48 -5.20
CA MET A 1 48.04 -14.99 -5.49
C MET A 1 46.97 -14.57 -4.47
N ARG A 2 47.32 -14.14 -3.23
CA ARG A 2 46.36 -13.73 -2.17
C ARG A 2 45.52 -12.46 -2.45
N GLY A 3 46.01 -11.51 -3.26
CA GLY A 3 45.29 -10.25 -3.53
C GLY A 3 44.05 -10.45 -4.40
N ARG A 4 44.15 -11.25 -5.46
CA ARG A 4 43.05 -11.50 -6.41
C ARG A 4 41.83 -12.16 -5.76
N THR A 5 42.04 -13.05 -4.79
CA THR A 5 40.95 -13.68 -4.03
C THR A 5 40.26 -12.70 -3.09
N LEU A 6 41.02 -11.75 -2.52
CA LEU A 6 40.48 -10.69 -1.65
C LEU A 6 39.68 -9.67 -2.46
N GLU A 7 40.19 -9.24 -3.61
CA GLU A 7 39.49 -8.35 -4.54
C GLU A 7 38.17 -8.96 -5.03
N LEU A 8 38.18 -10.25 -5.39
CA LEU A 8 36.97 -10.96 -5.82
C LEU A 8 35.94 -11.09 -4.68
N ALA A 9 36.40 -11.35 -3.44
CA ALA A 9 35.53 -11.44 -2.28
C ALA A 9 34.90 -10.09 -1.92
N VAL A 10 35.67 -8.99 -1.97
CA VAL A 10 35.16 -7.64 -1.73
C VAL A 10 34.18 -7.22 -2.84
N GLY A 11 34.50 -7.50 -4.10
CA GLY A 11 33.60 -7.24 -5.22
C GLY A 11 32.28 -7.99 -5.10
N GLY A 12 32.34 -9.28 -4.76
CA GLY A 12 31.16 -10.10 -4.50
C GLY A 12 30.32 -9.59 -3.34
N PHE A 13 30.96 -9.20 -2.23
CA PHE A 13 30.27 -8.61 -1.09
C PHE A 13 29.54 -7.30 -1.44
N MET A 14 30.20 -6.40 -2.19
CA MET A 14 29.60 -5.15 -2.66
C MET A 14 28.40 -5.40 -3.58
N LEU A 15 28.49 -6.38 -4.49
CA LEU A 15 27.40 -6.76 -5.38
C LEU A 15 26.18 -7.28 -4.61
N ILE A 16 26.39 -8.16 -3.63
CA ILE A 16 25.31 -8.67 -2.77
C ILE A 16 24.70 -7.53 -1.95
N GLY A 17 25.53 -6.63 -1.42
CA GLY A 17 25.06 -5.45 -0.69
C GLY A 17 24.18 -4.54 -1.55
N LEU A 18 24.60 -4.27 -2.79
CA LEU A 18 23.81 -3.50 -3.76
C LEU A 18 22.45 -4.16 -4.04
N LEU A 19 22.45 -5.48 -4.29
CA LEU A 19 21.23 -6.25 -4.52
C LEU A 19 20.29 -6.21 -3.30
N ALA A 20 20.83 -6.31 -2.09
CA ALA A 20 20.05 -6.22 -0.86
C ALA A 20 19.39 -4.85 -0.68
N ILE A 21 20.09 -3.75 -1.02
CA ILE A 21 19.54 -2.39 -0.96
C ILE A 21 18.41 -2.22 -1.97
N ILE A 22 18.61 -2.68 -3.22
CA ILE A 22 17.57 -2.64 -4.26
C ILE A 22 16.34 -3.42 -3.80
N PHE A 23 16.53 -4.62 -3.27
CA PHE A 23 15.44 -5.44 -2.74
C PHE A 23 14.68 -4.75 -1.60
N LEU A 24 15.40 -4.15 -0.66
CA LEU A 24 14.79 -3.42 0.45
C LEU A 24 13.98 -2.20 -0.05
N ALA A 25 14.52 -1.45 -1.01
CA ALA A 25 13.83 -0.29 -1.60
C ALA A 25 12.50 -0.67 -2.24
N LEU A 26 12.45 -1.77 -3.00
CA LEU A 26 11.22 -2.30 -3.58
C LEU A 26 10.20 -2.69 -2.50
N ARG A 27 10.65 -3.35 -1.43
CA ARG A 27 9.79 -3.78 -0.32
C ARG A 27 9.24 -2.59 0.47
N VAL A 28 10.06 -1.59 0.77
CA VAL A 28 9.68 -0.36 1.50
C VAL A 28 8.76 0.53 0.68
N SER A 29 8.90 0.54 -0.65
CA SER A 29 7.98 1.24 -1.56
C SER A 29 6.54 0.72 -1.46
N GLY A 30 6.30 -0.41 -0.77
CA GLY A 30 4.97 -0.99 -0.63
C GLY A 30 4.47 -1.64 -1.91
N LEU A 31 5.38 -1.87 -2.88
CA LEU A 31 5.17 -2.74 -4.02
C LEU A 31 5.20 -4.19 -3.54
N SER A 32 4.24 -4.56 -2.69
CA SER A 32 3.88 -5.96 -2.57
C SER A 32 3.20 -6.34 -3.88
N MET A 33 3.90 -7.12 -4.69
CA MET A 33 3.36 -7.92 -5.79
C MET A 33 2.47 -9.04 -5.24
N ASN A 34 1.73 -8.77 -4.17
CA ASN A 34 0.70 -9.65 -3.68
C ASN A 34 -0.41 -9.51 -4.70
N SER A 35 -0.60 -10.59 -5.45
CA SER A 35 -1.82 -11.01 -6.14
C SER A 35 -2.91 -9.95 -6.16
N SER A 36 -3.40 -9.61 -7.36
CA SER A 36 -4.71 -8.99 -7.56
C SER A 36 -5.79 -9.81 -6.84
N GLU A 37 -5.88 -9.70 -5.52
CA GLU A 37 -7.04 -10.07 -4.76
C GLU A 37 -8.13 -9.22 -5.35
N GLU A 38 -9.16 -9.88 -5.89
CA GLU A 38 -10.24 -9.18 -6.52
C GLU A 38 -10.83 -8.21 -5.49
N THR A 39 -10.81 -6.92 -5.80
CA THR A 39 -11.41 -5.87 -4.98
C THR A 39 -12.57 -5.21 -5.71
N TYR A 40 -13.41 -4.52 -4.96
CA TYR A 40 -14.36 -3.56 -5.50
C TYR A 40 -14.11 -2.19 -4.87
N ARG A 41 -14.35 -1.14 -5.66
CA ARG A 41 -14.12 0.24 -5.24
C ARG A 41 -15.35 0.78 -4.53
N VAL A 42 -15.15 1.33 -3.34
CA VAL A 42 -16.14 2.11 -2.59
C VAL A 42 -15.66 3.55 -2.53
N VAL A 43 -16.52 4.50 -2.84
CA VAL A 43 -16.21 5.93 -2.80
C VAL A 43 -17.07 6.57 -1.73
N ALA A 44 -16.44 7.31 -0.82
CA ALA A 44 -17.11 8.01 0.26
C ALA A 44 -16.63 9.47 0.32
N LYS A 45 -17.55 10.38 0.65
CA LYS A 45 -17.28 11.80 0.86
C LYS A 45 -17.26 12.10 2.36
N PHE A 46 -16.26 12.84 2.81
CA PHE A 46 -16.07 13.22 4.21
C PHE A 46 -15.83 14.73 4.32
N GLU A 47 -16.40 15.37 5.34
CA GLU A 47 -16.14 16.78 5.64
C GLU A 47 -14.69 17.01 6.11
N ASN A 48 -14.08 16.00 6.75
CA ASN A 48 -12.71 16.07 7.25
C ASN A 48 -11.98 14.75 7.06
N ILE A 49 -10.83 14.81 6.37
CA ILE A 49 -9.94 13.66 6.08
C ILE A 49 -8.55 13.86 6.72
N GLY A 50 -8.45 14.71 7.74
CA GLY A 50 -7.21 15.06 8.41
C GLY A 50 -6.49 13.84 8.97
N GLY A 51 -5.25 13.62 8.54
CA GLY A 51 -4.42 12.50 8.99
C GLY A 51 -4.65 11.18 8.22
N LEU A 52 -5.62 11.11 7.31
CA LEU A 52 -5.80 9.96 6.43
C LEU A 52 -4.75 9.98 5.32
N THR A 53 -4.15 8.82 5.06
CA THR A 53 -3.11 8.66 4.02
C THR A 53 -3.49 7.57 3.04
N VAL A 54 -3.00 7.71 1.80
CA VAL A 54 -3.11 6.66 0.79
C VAL A 54 -2.48 5.37 1.33
N ARG A 55 -3.10 4.21 1.06
CA ARG A 55 -2.76 2.87 1.58
C ARG A 55 -3.05 2.62 3.07
N ALA A 56 -3.70 3.56 3.76
CA ALA A 56 -4.27 3.30 5.08
C ALA A 56 -5.18 2.07 5.06
N LYS A 57 -5.23 1.34 6.17
CA LYS A 57 -6.06 0.14 6.30
C LYS A 57 -7.52 0.56 6.49
N VAL A 58 -8.43 -0.06 5.75
CA VAL A 58 -9.87 0.05 6.00
C VAL A 58 -10.26 -1.11 6.92
N THR A 59 -10.87 -0.79 8.06
CA THR A 59 -11.25 -1.77 9.08
C THR A 59 -12.75 -1.77 9.32
N MET A 60 -13.31 -2.95 9.58
CA MET A 60 -14.68 -3.13 10.02
C MET A 60 -14.68 -4.06 11.23
N ALA A 61 -15.32 -3.64 12.33
CA ALA A 61 -15.31 -4.37 13.60
C ALA A 61 -13.89 -4.81 14.06
N GLY A 62 -12.87 -3.99 13.76
CA GLY A 62 -11.46 -4.28 14.08
C GLY A 62 -10.73 -5.18 13.08
N VAL A 63 -11.41 -5.74 12.08
CA VAL A 63 -10.82 -6.60 11.04
C VAL A 63 -10.46 -5.74 9.82
N THR A 64 -9.26 -5.93 9.26
CA THR A 64 -8.85 -5.24 8.03
C THR A 64 -9.58 -5.85 6.83
N ILE A 65 -10.40 -5.06 6.15
CA ILE A 65 -11.23 -5.50 5.01
C ILE A 65 -10.80 -4.89 3.67
N GLY A 66 -9.87 -3.93 3.68
CA GLY A 66 -9.44 -3.25 2.48
C GLY A 66 -8.38 -2.19 2.75
N ARG A 67 -8.13 -1.35 1.75
CA ARG A 67 -7.16 -0.25 1.84
C ARG A 67 -7.64 0.99 1.10
N VAL A 68 -7.22 2.16 1.58
CA VAL A 68 -7.43 3.42 0.87
C VAL A 68 -6.57 3.43 -0.39
N SER A 69 -7.22 3.62 -1.53
CA SER A 69 -6.61 3.60 -2.85
C SER A 69 -6.23 5.00 -3.33
N ASN A 70 -7.08 6.00 -3.06
CA ASN A 70 -6.87 7.38 -3.45
C ASN A 70 -7.61 8.35 -2.51
N ILE A 71 -7.12 9.57 -2.41
CA ILE A 71 -7.72 10.67 -1.64
C ILE A 71 -7.58 11.94 -2.45
N TYR A 72 -8.67 12.68 -2.64
CA TYR A 72 -8.65 13.96 -3.34
C TYR A 72 -9.71 14.91 -2.78
N LEU A 73 -9.59 16.20 -3.09
CA LEU A 73 -10.59 17.21 -2.76
C LEU A 73 -11.55 17.37 -3.94
N ASP A 74 -12.84 17.21 -3.68
CA ASP A 74 -13.88 17.58 -4.64
C ASP A 74 -13.91 19.10 -4.77
N LYS A 75 -13.83 19.61 -6.01
CA LYS A 75 -13.77 21.05 -6.28
C LYS A 75 -15.14 21.71 -6.36
N GLU A 76 -16.21 20.92 -6.45
CA GLU A 76 -17.58 21.42 -6.50
C GLU A 76 -18.13 21.53 -5.08
N ASP A 77 -18.01 20.44 -4.32
CA ASP A 77 -18.55 20.35 -2.96
C ASP A 77 -17.55 20.77 -1.87
N PHE A 78 -16.26 20.96 -2.20
CA PHE A 78 -15.17 21.25 -1.25
C PHE A 78 -15.02 20.23 -0.12
N VAL A 79 -15.40 18.97 -0.36
CA VAL A 79 -15.26 17.85 0.58
C VAL A 79 -14.15 16.88 0.18
N GLY A 80 -13.60 16.17 1.16
CA GLY A 80 -12.61 15.13 0.90
C GLY A 80 -13.29 13.88 0.35
N VAL A 81 -12.83 13.38 -0.80
CA VAL A 81 -13.29 12.14 -1.39
C VAL A 81 -12.23 11.07 -1.16
N VAL A 82 -12.67 9.95 -0.58
CA VAL A 82 -11.83 8.80 -0.28
C VAL A 82 -12.30 7.62 -1.12
N GLU A 83 -11.38 7.09 -1.92
CA GLU A 83 -11.60 5.89 -2.70
C GLU A 83 -10.96 4.71 -1.96
N MET A 84 -11.74 3.67 -1.69
CA MET A 84 -11.32 2.49 -0.93
C MET A 84 -11.47 1.23 -1.77
N ASP A 85 -10.42 0.41 -1.81
CA ASP A 85 -10.48 -0.92 -2.40
C ASP A 85 -10.78 -1.94 -1.29
N ILE A 86 -11.96 -2.56 -1.36
CA ILE A 86 -12.42 -3.58 -0.41
C ILE A 86 -12.25 -4.96 -1.04
N TYR A 87 -11.72 -5.93 -0.28
CA TYR A 87 -11.54 -7.29 -0.79
C TYR A 87 -12.89 -7.97 -1.05
N LYS A 88 -13.07 -8.61 -2.21
CA LYS A 88 -14.33 -9.27 -2.60
C LYS A 88 -14.79 -10.38 -1.65
N GLN A 89 -13.88 -10.95 -0.86
CA GLN A 89 -14.26 -11.89 0.21
C GLN A 89 -15.23 -11.26 1.24
N PHE A 90 -15.30 -9.93 1.31
CA PHE A 90 -16.22 -9.15 2.16
C PHE A 90 -17.38 -8.52 1.36
N ASN A 91 -17.89 -9.17 0.31
CA ASN A 91 -18.98 -8.67 -0.55
C ASN A 91 -20.38 -8.63 0.10
N ASN A 92 -20.46 -8.59 1.43
CA ASN A 92 -21.71 -8.53 2.20
C ASN A 92 -21.86 -7.19 2.95
N LEU A 93 -21.21 -6.13 2.47
CA LEU A 93 -21.41 -4.79 3.02
C LEU A 93 -22.84 -4.33 2.71
N SER A 94 -23.65 -4.13 3.75
CA SER A 94 -24.98 -3.51 3.62
C SER A 94 -24.84 -2.04 3.25
N SER A 95 -25.80 -1.50 2.51
CA SER A 95 -25.91 -0.07 2.19
C SER A 95 -26.06 0.82 3.43
N ASP A 96 -26.43 0.23 4.57
CA ASP A 96 -26.69 0.96 5.83
C ASP A 96 -25.44 1.12 6.71
N ALA A 97 -24.26 0.75 6.20
CA ALA A 97 -23.00 0.89 6.93
C ALA A 97 -22.59 2.37 7.07
N SER A 98 -22.32 2.80 8.30
CA SER A 98 -21.81 4.14 8.63
C SER A 98 -20.29 4.12 8.82
N ALA A 99 -19.61 5.16 8.34
CA ALA A 99 -18.16 5.36 8.43
C ALA A 99 -17.78 6.49 9.40
#